data_AF-X1GIG6-F1
#
_entry.id   AF-X1GIG6-F1
#
_cell.length_a   1.000
_cell.length_b   1.000
_cell.length_c   1.000
_cell.angle_alpha   90.00
_cell.angle_beta   90.00
_cell.angle_gamma   90.00
#
_symmetry.space_group_name_H-M   'P 1'
#
loop_
_entity.id
_entity.type
_entity.pdbx_description
1 polymer ?
#
loop_
_entity_poly.entity_id
_entity_poly.type
_entity_poly.pdbx_seq_one_letter_code
_entity_poly.pdbx_strand_id
1 'polypeptide(L)'
;MGRGAIGFAHRGSKREVQPAFDVQSEVCQTCGACFNICPTEAIKLERITKNVPRPLLSEFECGLTERPAIHIPFAQAVPNCAIVDEEYCVHLKNGDCKVCLEFCEADAINFDDKEQLQKLNVGSLVLTSGASTVSPEVKTEYGYGRYPNVVSSMQFERILSASGPYGGHVQRPSDRKVPKKIAWIQCVGSRDCKLGKGYCSSVCCMYAIKEAVIAKEHMGENLNNASIFYIDIRTYGKDFDKYYEKAKNELGIRFIRQRNANIREDAETHNLFLKYENEDGKLTEEEFDLVVLSIGFSPSEDSIELANKLSIELNKYNFVKTDEFNPLQTSRKGVFIAGNFQGPKDIPETVAQSSGIGSKVGEILKDARWTETKKKEYVPEIDVAGQEPRLGVFICRCGINIGAYVNVPEVVEYAKTLPNVVYVEENIYTCSADTQEIIKDRIKEHKL
;
A
#
# COMPACT_ATOMS: atom_id res chain seq x y z
N MET A 1 -5.22 -33.87 29.21
CA MET A 1 -4.83 -34.75 28.08
C MET A 1 -5.38 -34.16 26.81
N GLY A 2 -4.54 -34.03 25.78
CA GLY A 2 -4.94 -33.61 24.42
C GLY A 2 -4.81 -32.12 24.11
N ARG A 3 -3.62 -31.52 24.17
CA ARG A 3 -3.40 -30.17 23.62
C ARG A 3 -2.02 -30.04 22.95
N GLY A 4 -2.07 -29.79 21.65
CA GLY A 4 -0.95 -29.62 20.73
C GLY A 4 -1.41 -30.04 19.34
N ALA A 5 -1.55 -29.11 18.39
CA ALA A 5 -1.91 -29.46 17.00
C ALA A 5 -0.78 -30.24 16.29
N ILE A 6 0.44 -30.20 16.86
CA ILE A 6 1.65 -30.78 16.30
C ILE A 6 2.46 -31.41 17.44
N GLY A 7 2.88 -32.66 17.24
CA GLY A 7 3.86 -33.35 18.07
C GLY A 7 4.94 -34.01 17.20
N PHE A 8 6.15 -34.15 17.73
CA PHE A 8 7.16 -34.98 17.07
C PHE A 8 6.93 -36.44 17.49
N ALA A 9 6.58 -37.29 16.54
CA ALA A 9 6.60 -38.74 16.74
C ALA A 9 8.00 -39.29 16.44
N HIS A 10 8.30 -40.44 17.04
CA HIS A 10 9.56 -41.17 16.88
C HIS A 10 10.80 -40.37 17.34
N ARG A 11 10.97 -40.20 18.66
CA ARG A 11 12.19 -39.62 19.25
C ARG A 11 13.40 -40.49 18.88
N GLY A 12 14.25 -40.02 17.97
CA GLY A 12 15.43 -40.74 17.45
C GLY A 12 15.96 -40.09 16.15
N SER A 13 16.72 -40.85 15.35
CA SER A 13 17.26 -40.41 14.03
C SER A 13 16.20 -40.24 12.93
N LYS A 14 14.96 -40.68 13.17
CA LYS A 14 13.80 -40.51 12.29
C LYS A 14 12.78 -39.60 12.98
N ARG A 15 13.02 -38.29 12.95
CA ARG A 15 12.04 -37.31 13.45
C ARG A 15 10.96 -37.10 12.39
N GLU A 16 9.70 -37.32 12.77
CA GLU A 16 8.55 -37.06 11.89
C GLU A 16 7.57 -36.11 12.59
N VAL A 17 7.07 -35.14 11.82
CA VAL A 17 6.10 -34.15 12.31
C VAL A 17 4.70 -34.67 12.03
N GLN A 18 3.92 -34.91 13.08
CA GLN A 18 2.54 -35.41 12.94
C GLN A 18 1.58 -34.74 13.96
N PRO A 19 0.25 -34.83 13.76
CA PRO A 19 -0.72 -34.39 14.76
C PRO A 19 -0.50 -35.08 16.10
N ALA A 20 -0.84 -34.42 17.22
CA ALA A 20 -0.78 -35.10 18.51
C ALA A 20 -1.65 -36.37 18.47
N PHE A 21 -1.07 -37.50 18.85
CA PHE A 21 -1.71 -38.82 18.88
C PHE A 21 -2.11 -39.41 17.52
N ASP A 22 -1.61 -38.88 16.41
CA ASP A 22 -1.92 -39.39 15.05
C ASP A 22 -3.42 -39.23 14.67
N VAL A 23 -4.11 -38.31 15.34
CA VAL A 23 -5.53 -38.01 15.12
C VAL A 23 -5.67 -36.59 14.55
N GLN A 24 -6.37 -36.46 13.44
CA GLN A 24 -6.70 -35.16 12.85
C GLN A 24 -7.62 -34.38 13.79
N SER A 25 -7.24 -33.15 14.15
CA SER A 25 -8.05 -32.29 15.01
C SER A 25 -9.06 -31.49 14.19
N GLU A 26 -10.35 -31.68 14.48
CA GLU A 26 -11.44 -30.85 13.92
C GLU A 26 -11.38 -29.39 14.38
N VAL A 27 -10.58 -29.09 15.41
CA VAL A 27 -10.39 -27.74 15.96
C VAL A 27 -9.39 -26.91 15.14
N CYS A 28 -8.62 -27.54 14.24
CA CYS A 28 -7.60 -26.84 13.45
C CYS A 28 -8.22 -25.86 12.45
N GLN A 29 -8.06 -24.56 12.72
CA GLN A 29 -8.53 -23.44 11.88
C GLN A 29 -7.58 -23.11 10.72
N THR A 30 -6.53 -23.92 10.49
CA THR A 30 -5.57 -23.71 9.38
C THR A 30 -4.95 -22.31 9.33
N CYS A 31 -4.66 -21.70 10.48
CA CYS A 31 -4.14 -20.32 10.55
C CYS A 31 -2.71 -20.14 9.99
N GLY A 32 -2.04 -21.20 9.53
CA GLY A 32 -0.74 -21.13 8.87
C GLY A 32 0.47 -20.82 9.79
N ALA A 33 0.26 -20.51 11.07
CA ALA A 33 1.35 -20.11 11.98
C ALA A 33 2.46 -21.17 12.10
N CYS A 34 2.10 -22.45 12.15
CA CYS A 34 3.05 -23.55 12.21
C CYS A 34 3.79 -23.79 10.89
N PHE A 35 3.15 -23.50 9.75
CA PHE A 35 3.75 -23.60 8.42
C PHE A 35 4.83 -22.51 8.25
N ASN A 36 4.51 -21.26 8.58
CA ASN A 36 5.44 -20.13 8.47
C ASN A 36 6.69 -20.26 9.36
N ILE A 37 6.57 -20.92 10.51
CA ILE A 37 7.71 -21.11 11.43
C ILE A 37 8.56 -22.33 11.03
N CYS A 38 8.06 -23.24 10.18
CA CYS A 38 8.77 -24.48 9.85
C CYS A 38 9.93 -24.21 8.88
N PRO A 39 11.20 -24.24 9.32
CA PRO A 39 12.33 -23.91 8.46
C PRO A 39 12.67 -25.02 7.44
N THR A 40 11.91 -26.11 7.44
CA THR A 40 12.17 -27.31 6.64
C THR A 40 11.05 -27.64 5.65
N GLU A 41 9.97 -26.84 5.63
CA GLU A 41 8.73 -27.11 4.86
C GLU A 41 8.12 -28.51 5.13
N ALA A 42 8.54 -29.19 6.19
CA ALA A 42 8.08 -30.53 6.53
C ALA A 42 6.61 -30.54 6.99
N ILE A 43 6.10 -29.41 7.47
CA ILE A 43 4.70 -29.22 7.85
C ILE A 43 3.91 -28.95 6.58
N LYS A 44 3.13 -29.94 6.12
CA LYS A 44 2.15 -29.76 5.04
C LYS A 44 0.74 -29.74 5.64
N LEU A 45 0.02 -28.64 5.49
CA LEU A 45 -1.30 -28.45 6.11
C LEU A 45 -2.31 -29.51 5.65
N GLU A 46 -2.21 -29.97 4.39
CA GLU A 46 -3.05 -31.05 3.85
C GLU A 46 -2.93 -32.38 4.64
N ARG A 47 -1.80 -32.60 5.33
CA ARG A 47 -1.57 -33.82 6.14
C ARG A 47 -2.13 -33.69 7.56
N ILE A 48 -2.34 -32.47 8.04
CA ILE A 48 -2.67 -32.16 9.44
C ILE A 48 -4.19 -31.98 9.61
N THR A 49 -4.89 -31.49 8.59
CA THR A 49 -6.33 -31.23 8.64
C THR A 49 -6.98 -31.37 7.27
N LYS A 50 -8.27 -31.72 7.28
CA LYS A 50 -9.11 -31.75 6.08
C LYS A 50 -9.61 -30.36 5.67
N ASN A 51 -9.45 -29.36 6.53
CA ASN A 51 -9.81 -27.98 6.24
C ASN A 51 -8.83 -27.39 5.22
N VAL A 52 -9.33 -26.71 4.20
CA VAL A 52 -8.49 -25.98 3.23
C VAL A 52 -7.95 -24.74 3.94
N PRO A 53 -6.62 -24.52 3.99
CA PRO A 53 -6.05 -23.31 4.52
C PRO A 53 -6.63 -22.10 3.82
N ARG A 54 -7.24 -21.20 4.59
CA ARG A 54 -7.63 -19.87 4.12
C ARG A 54 -6.58 -18.89 4.63
N PRO A 55 -5.55 -18.60 3.83
CA PRO A 55 -4.56 -17.63 4.25
C PRO A 55 -5.21 -16.26 4.43
N LEU A 56 -4.76 -15.53 5.45
CA LEU A 56 -5.18 -14.14 5.63
C LEU A 56 -4.46 -13.32 4.59
N LEU A 57 -5.22 -12.69 3.70
CA LEU A 57 -4.65 -11.87 2.65
C LEU A 57 -4.38 -10.46 3.17
N SER A 58 -3.22 -9.91 2.82
CA SER A 58 -2.85 -8.55 3.23
C SER A 58 -3.68 -7.51 2.49
N GLU A 59 -4.41 -6.69 3.24
CA GLU A 59 -5.20 -5.57 2.72
C GLU A 59 -4.30 -4.50 2.12
N PHE A 60 -3.16 -4.22 2.77
CA PHE A 60 -2.16 -3.27 2.28
C PHE A 60 -1.57 -3.71 0.93
N GLU A 61 -1.35 -5.01 0.76
CA GLU A 61 -0.86 -5.59 -0.49
C GLU A 61 -1.98 -5.97 -1.47
N CYS A 62 -3.20 -5.49 -1.23
CA CYS A 62 -4.37 -5.70 -2.09
C CYS A 62 -4.64 -7.18 -2.41
N GLY A 63 -4.37 -8.06 -1.44
CA GLY A 63 -4.56 -9.50 -1.51
C GLY A 63 -3.57 -10.28 -2.37
N LEU A 64 -2.44 -9.67 -2.76
CA LEU A 64 -1.38 -10.35 -3.53
C LEU A 64 -0.49 -11.28 -2.69
N THR A 65 -0.46 -11.07 -1.37
CA THR A 65 0.31 -11.88 -0.43
C THR A 65 -0.50 -12.15 0.83
N GLU A 66 -0.06 -13.16 1.56
CA GLU A 66 -0.59 -13.53 2.85
C GLU A 66 0.08 -12.69 3.96
N ARG A 67 -0.62 -12.51 5.08
CA ARG A 67 -0.09 -11.91 6.30
C ARG A 67 -0.46 -12.75 7.53
N PRO A 68 0.33 -12.68 8.62
CA PRO A 68 -0.07 -13.22 9.90
C PRO A 68 -1.14 -12.35 10.59
N ALA A 69 -1.81 -12.92 11.61
CA ALA A 69 -2.79 -12.19 12.42
C ALA A 69 -2.15 -11.07 13.25
N ILE A 70 -0.96 -11.30 13.82
CA ILE A 70 -0.12 -10.25 14.40
C ILE A 70 0.86 -9.76 13.35
N HIS A 71 0.78 -8.49 12.96
CA HIS A 71 1.59 -7.95 11.87
C HIS A 71 1.81 -6.43 12.01
N ILE A 72 2.81 -5.90 11.33
CA ILE A 72 2.95 -4.46 11.09
C ILE A 72 2.32 -4.18 9.72
N PRO A 73 1.45 -3.16 9.56
CA PRO A 73 0.73 -2.94 8.30
C PRO A 73 1.65 -2.82 7.07
N PHE A 74 2.77 -2.12 7.22
CA PHE A 74 3.82 -2.00 6.21
C PHE A 74 5.14 -1.54 6.84
N ALA A 75 6.26 -1.73 6.15
CA ALA A 75 7.61 -1.53 6.70
C ALA A 75 7.88 -0.10 7.24
N GLN A 76 7.21 0.93 6.71
CA GLN A 76 7.37 2.32 7.12
C GLN A 76 6.15 2.85 7.90
N ALA A 77 5.38 1.98 8.54
CA ALA A 77 4.21 2.38 9.32
C ALA A 77 4.59 3.39 10.42
N VAL A 78 3.71 4.37 10.66
CA VAL A 78 3.87 5.36 11.73
C VAL A 78 2.56 5.45 12.51
N PRO A 79 2.54 5.09 13.82
CA PRO A 79 3.66 4.53 14.59
C PRO A 79 4.09 3.15 14.07
N ASN A 80 5.38 2.84 14.16
CA ASN A 80 5.93 1.55 13.72
C ASN A 80 5.67 0.46 14.78
N CYS A 81 4.40 0.10 14.96
CA CYS A 81 3.95 -0.85 15.96
C CYS A 81 3.19 -2.00 15.29
N ALA A 82 3.34 -3.20 15.85
CA ALA A 82 2.54 -4.35 15.45
C ALA A 82 1.11 -4.23 15.98
N ILE A 83 0.16 -4.73 15.19
CA ILE A 83 -1.26 -4.85 15.56
C ILE A 83 -1.67 -6.32 15.58
N VAL A 84 -2.55 -6.68 16.51
CA VAL A 84 -3.17 -8.00 16.57
C VAL A 84 -4.56 -7.88 15.96
N ASP A 85 -4.80 -8.63 14.90
CA ASP A 85 -6.09 -8.70 14.26
C ASP A 85 -7.05 -9.58 15.08
N GLU A 86 -8.03 -8.94 15.74
CA GLU A 86 -9.02 -9.62 16.58
C GLU A 86 -9.92 -10.59 15.80
N GLU A 87 -10.18 -10.30 14.53
CA GLU A 87 -11.03 -11.12 13.68
C GLU A 87 -10.37 -12.42 13.27
N TYR A 88 -9.06 -12.59 13.45
CA TYR A 88 -8.35 -13.80 13.07
C TYR A 88 -7.41 -14.36 14.14
N CYS A 89 -7.13 -13.61 15.20
CA CYS A 89 -6.34 -14.09 16.32
C CYS A 89 -7.03 -15.25 17.05
N VAL A 90 -6.40 -16.42 17.01
CA VAL A 90 -6.91 -17.64 17.68
C VAL A 90 -7.01 -17.44 19.20
N HIS A 91 -6.12 -16.63 19.79
CA HIS A 91 -6.19 -16.34 21.22
C HIS A 91 -7.43 -15.55 21.59
N LEU A 92 -7.69 -14.45 20.88
CA LEU A 92 -8.81 -13.56 21.18
C LEU A 92 -10.16 -14.23 20.91
N LYS A 93 -10.21 -15.15 19.94
CA LYS A 93 -11.42 -15.93 19.65
C LYS A 93 -11.70 -17.05 20.65
N ASN A 94 -10.68 -17.88 20.92
CA ASN A 94 -10.89 -19.18 21.57
C ASN A 94 -10.01 -19.40 22.83
N GLY A 95 -9.07 -18.50 23.13
CA GLY A 95 -8.17 -18.59 24.28
C GLY A 95 -6.98 -19.54 24.13
N ASP A 96 -6.87 -20.27 23.02
CA ASP A 96 -5.98 -21.44 22.92
C ASP A 96 -4.53 -21.16 22.46
N CYS A 97 -4.24 -20.01 21.82
CA CYS A 97 -2.91 -19.71 21.27
C CYS A 97 -2.18 -18.62 22.08
N LYS A 98 -0.92 -18.81 22.46
CA LYS A 98 -0.10 -17.75 23.12
C LYS A 98 1.33 -17.66 22.60
N VAL A 99 1.59 -18.28 21.44
CA VAL A 99 2.95 -18.45 20.89
C VAL A 99 3.67 -17.11 20.75
N CYS A 100 2.99 -16.05 20.30
CA CYS A 100 3.61 -14.74 20.12
C CYS A 100 4.12 -14.11 21.44
N LEU A 101 3.56 -14.47 22.60
CA LEU A 101 4.07 -14.01 23.90
C LEU A 101 5.45 -14.63 24.21
N GLU A 102 5.68 -15.88 23.81
CA GLU A 102 6.96 -16.57 24.08
C GLU A 102 8.13 -15.97 23.29
N PHE A 103 7.85 -15.35 22.13
CA PHE A 103 8.87 -14.75 21.26
C PHE A 103 8.99 -13.23 21.41
N CYS A 104 8.10 -12.59 22.18
CA CYS A 104 8.13 -11.15 22.36
C CYS A 104 9.05 -10.78 23.54
N GLU A 105 10.33 -10.57 23.26
CA GLU A 105 11.32 -10.18 24.29
C GLU A 105 10.98 -8.85 24.99
N ALA A 106 10.23 -7.98 24.33
CA ALA A 106 9.80 -6.69 24.87
C ALA A 106 8.58 -6.80 25.81
N ASP A 107 7.98 -8.00 25.96
CA ASP A 107 6.76 -8.23 26.73
C ASP A 107 5.62 -7.25 26.38
N ALA A 108 5.55 -6.82 25.12
CA ALA A 108 4.68 -5.74 24.67
C ALA A 108 3.25 -6.21 24.31
N ILE A 109 3.02 -7.51 24.17
CA ILE A 109 1.72 -8.04 23.75
C ILE A 109 0.80 -8.17 24.97
N ASN A 110 -0.27 -7.37 25.00
CA ASN A 110 -1.32 -7.48 26.01
C ASN A 110 -2.67 -7.81 25.36
N PHE A 111 -3.19 -9.02 25.62
CA PHE A 111 -4.49 -9.45 25.11
C PHE A 111 -5.68 -8.93 25.91
N ASP A 112 -5.45 -8.36 27.10
CA ASP A 112 -6.49 -7.77 27.94
C ASP A 112 -6.76 -6.30 27.59
N ASP A 113 -6.05 -5.73 26.61
CA ASP A 113 -6.29 -4.38 26.11
C ASP A 113 -7.70 -4.28 25.51
N LYS A 114 -8.42 -3.22 25.89
CA LYS A 114 -9.80 -2.97 25.47
C LYS A 114 -9.93 -1.61 24.83
N GLU A 115 -10.92 -1.49 23.95
CA GLU A 115 -11.32 -0.20 23.39
C GLU A 115 -11.58 0.82 24.51
N GLN A 116 -10.99 2.01 24.37
CA GLN A 116 -11.15 3.10 25.33
C GLN A 116 -11.88 4.26 24.66
N LEU A 117 -13.02 4.65 25.24
CA LEU A 117 -13.74 5.83 24.80
C LEU A 117 -13.09 7.09 25.38
N GLN A 118 -12.51 7.91 24.50
CA GLN A 118 -11.96 9.20 24.88
C GLN A 118 -12.90 10.33 24.49
N LYS A 119 -13.24 11.20 25.45
CA LYS A 119 -14.04 12.39 25.20
C LYS A 119 -13.11 13.58 24.98
N LEU A 120 -13.06 14.06 23.74
CA LEU A 120 -12.28 15.23 23.35
C LEU A 120 -13.20 16.45 23.21
N ASN A 121 -12.79 17.58 23.79
CA ASN A 121 -13.44 18.87 23.55
C ASN A 121 -12.70 19.58 22.42
N VAL A 122 -13.35 19.72 21.26
CA VAL A 122 -12.74 20.29 20.05
C VAL A 122 -13.57 21.47 19.56
N GLY A 123 -12.90 22.55 19.14
CA GLY A 123 -13.58 23.74 18.60
C GLY A 123 -13.88 23.66 17.10
N SER A 124 -13.26 22.71 16.39
CA SER A 124 -13.47 22.48 14.95
C SER A 124 -13.18 21.02 14.61
N LEU A 125 -13.82 20.51 13.55
CA LEU A 125 -13.62 19.16 13.03
C LEU A 125 -13.19 19.22 11.56
N VAL A 126 -12.20 18.41 11.18
CA VAL A 126 -11.72 18.32 9.80
C VAL A 126 -11.86 16.88 9.32
N LEU A 127 -12.68 16.68 8.29
CA LEU A 127 -12.89 15.40 7.66
C LEU A 127 -11.86 15.19 6.54
N THR A 128 -11.03 14.16 6.71
CA THR A 128 -9.97 13.76 5.76
C THR A 128 -9.89 12.25 5.62
N SER A 129 -11.03 11.54 5.76
CA SER A 129 -11.11 10.08 5.67
C SER A 129 -10.76 9.50 4.29
N GLY A 130 -10.49 10.35 3.29
CA GLY A 130 -10.11 9.92 1.94
C GLY A 130 -11.28 9.32 1.17
N ALA A 131 -11.01 8.39 0.27
CA ALA A 131 -12.04 7.62 -0.41
C ALA A 131 -11.57 6.19 -0.60
N SER A 132 -12.50 5.25 -0.63
CA SER A 132 -12.24 3.89 -1.08
C SER A 132 -12.10 3.85 -2.60
N THR A 133 -11.63 2.72 -3.12
CA THR A 133 -11.65 2.45 -4.54
C THR A 133 -12.91 1.68 -4.92
N VAL A 134 -13.31 1.79 -6.19
CA VAL A 134 -14.39 0.97 -6.73
C VAL A 134 -13.89 -0.46 -6.85
N SER A 135 -14.64 -1.41 -6.28
CA SER A 135 -14.36 -2.84 -6.49
C SER A 135 -14.30 -3.13 -7.99
N PRO A 136 -13.21 -3.73 -8.51
CA PRO A 136 -13.12 -4.07 -9.93
C PRO A 136 -14.16 -5.12 -10.37
N GLU A 137 -14.73 -5.87 -9.41
CA GLU A 137 -15.76 -6.88 -9.65
C GLU A 137 -17.07 -6.31 -10.23
N VAL A 138 -17.29 -4.99 -10.12
CA VAL A 138 -18.45 -4.31 -10.72
C VAL A 138 -18.51 -4.47 -12.25
N LYS A 139 -17.41 -4.89 -12.87
CA LYS A 139 -17.29 -5.18 -14.31
C LYS A 139 -16.87 -6.62 -14.55
N THR A 140 -17.83 -7.54 -14.35
CA THR A 140 -17.65 -8.97 -14.57
C THR A 140 -17.12 -9.31 -15.98
N GLU A 141 -17.42 -8.48 -16.98
CA GLU A 141 -16.94 -8.63 -18.36
C GLU A 141 -15.41 -8.56 -18.50
N TYR A 142 -14.72 -7.94 -17.54
CA TYR A 142 -13.26 -7.87 -17.49
C TYR A 142 -12.64 -9.05 -16.74
N GLY A 143 -13.44 -9.89 -16.08
CA GLY A 143 -12.96 -11.13 -15.47
C GLY A 143 -12.01 -10.95 -14.28
N TYR A 144 -12.03 -9.80 -13.60
CA TYR A 144 -11.32 -9.64 -12.33
C TYR A 144 -11.79 -10.69 -11.31
N GLY A 145 -10.86 -11.27 -10.54
CA GLY A 145 -11.12 -12.37 -9.61
C GLY A 145 -11.29 -13.75 -10.27
N ARG A 146 -11.67 -13.80 -11.56
CA ARG A 146 -11.70 -15.05 -12.35
C ARG A 146 -10.36 -15.33 -13.03
N TYR A 147 -9.76 -14.30 -13.64
CA TYR A 147 -8.50 -14.39 -14.37
C TYR A 147 -7.37 -13.87 -13.49
N PRO A 148 -6.38 -14.69 -13.10
CA PRO A 148 -5.33 -14.26 -12.16
C PRO A 148 -4.47 -13.10 -12.69
N ASN A 149 -4.35 -12.97 -14.01
CA ASN A 149 -3.56 -11.91 -14.65
C ASN A 149 -4.35 -10.63 -14.94
N VAL A 150 -5.60 -10.54 -14.49
CA VAL A 150 -6.37 -9.29 -14.47
C VAL A 150 -6.26 -8.70 -13.06
N VAL A 151 -5.48 -7.64 -12.93
CA VAL A 151 -5.20 -6.97 -11.66
C VAL A 151 -5.83 -5.59 -11.63
N SER A 152 -6.10 -5.06 -10.43
CA SER A 152 -6.46 -3.64 -10.29
C SER A 152 -5.22 -2.75 -10.37
N SER A 153 -5.40 -1.46 -10.66
CA SER A 153 -4.32 -0.48 -10.59
C SER A 153 -3.67 -0.44 -9.19
N MET A 154 -4.45 -0.58 -8.11
CA MET A 154 -3.91 -0.66 -6.76
C MET A 154 -3.02 -1.89 -6.54
N GLN A 155 -3.41 -3.07 -7.05
CA GLN A 155 -2.55 -4.25 -7.03
C GLN A 155 -1.28 -4.02 -7.85
N PHE A 156 -1.40 -3.37 -9.01
CA PHE A 156 -0.25 -3.09 -9.86
C PHE A 156 0.73 -2.09 -9.20
N GLU A 157 0.25 -1.09 -8.46
CA GLU A 157 1.09 -0.22 -7.62
C GLU A 157 1.87 -1.01 -6.58
N ARG A 158 1.25 -2.02 -5.95
CA ARG A 158 1.94 -2.92 -5.00
C ARG A 158 2.97 -3.80 -5.72
N ILE A 159 2.67 -4.30 -6.91
CA ILE A 159 3.64 -5.04 -7.75
C ILE A 159 4.87 -4.18 -8.11
N LEU A 160 4.65 -2.91 -8.46
CA LEU A 160 5.72 -1.96 -8.80
C LEU A 160 6.53 -1.50 -7.57
N SER A 161 5.95 -1.56 -6.37
CA SER A 161 6.56 -1.06 -5.16
C SER A 161 7.77 -1.90 -4.74
N ALA A 162 8.89 -1.24 -4.43
CA ALA A 162 10.10 -1.90 -3.92
C ALA A 162 9.87 -2.63 -2.58
N SER A 163 8.97 -2.10 -1.74
CA SER A 163 8.53 -2.75 -0.50
C SER A 163 7.28 -3.62 -0.67
N GLY A 164 6.84 -3.82 -1.92
CA GLY A 164 5.71 -4.68 -2.26
C GLY A 164 6.07 -6.15 -2.34
N PRO A 165 5.09 -7.02 -2.62
CA PRO A 165 5.23 -8.47 -2.51
C PRO A 165 6.27 -9.05 -3.48
N TYR A 166 6.54 -8.36 -4.59
CA TYR A 166 7.47 -8.82 -5.63
C TYR A 166 8.78 -8.00 -5.64
N GLY A 167 9.03 -7.19 -4.61
CA GLY A 167 10.27 -6.39 -4.49
C GLY A 167 10.46 -5.37 -5.61
N GLY A 168 9.39 -4.91 -6.25
CA GLY A 168 9.42 -4.00 -7.40
C GLY A 168 9.64 -4.69 -8.75
N HIS A 169 9.73 -6.01 -8.79
CA HIS A 169 9.78 -6.77 -10.04
C HIS A 169 8.38 -7.03 -10.59
N VAL A 170 8.12 -6.56 -11.81
CA VAL A 170 6.83 -6.77 -12.47
C VAL A 170 6.68 -8.24 -12.86
N GLN A 171 5.77 -8.94 -12.18
CA GLN A 171 5.50 -10.36 -12.37
C GLN A 171 4.00 -10.64 -12.50
N ARG A 172 3.65 -11.63 -13.31
CA ARG A 172 2.28 -12.15 -13.45
C ARG A 172 1.85 -12.85 -12.15
N PRO A 173 0.66 -12.57 -11.60
CA PRO A 173 0.19 -13.27 -10.41
C PRO A 173 0.01 -14.78 -10.59
N SER A 174 -0.35 -15.23 -11.80
CA SER A 174 -0.56 -16.66 -12.11
C SER A 174 0.70 -17.51 -11.97
N ASP A 175 1.80 -17.11 -12.62
CA ASP A 175 2.98 -17.95 -12.81
C ASP A 175 4.31 -17.27 -12.42
N ARG A 176 4.24 -16.07 -11.86
CA ARG A 176 5.40 -15.23 -11.46
C ARG A 176 6.38 -14.89 -12.57
N LYS A 177 6.02 -15.12 -13.84
CA LYS A 177 6.86 -14.73 -14.97
C LYS A 177 6.74 -13.24 -15.25
N VAL A 178 7.79 -12.68 -15.84
CA VAL A 178 7.82 -11.29 -16.30
C VAL A 178 6.90 -11.15 -17.52
N PRO A 179 5.85 -10.31 -17.48
CA PRO A 179 5.00 -10.07 -18.64
C PRO A 179 5.78 -9.31 -19.71
N LYS A 180 5.53 -9.55 -21.00
CA LYS A 180 6.11 -8.80 -22.12
C LYS A 180 5.13 -7.79 -22.70
N LYS A 181 3.83 -8.02 -22.54
CA LYS A 181 2.76 -7.13 -23.00
C LYS A 181 1.79 -6.83 -21.86
N ILE A 182 1.60 -5.55 -21.55
CA ILE A 182 0.68 -5.09 -20.50
C ILE A 182 -0.35 -4.13 -21.09
N ALA A 183 -1.62 -4.33 -20.74
CA ALA A 183 -2.72 -3.44 -21.11
C ALA A 183 -3.33 -2.76 -19.88
N TRP A 184 -3.57 -1.45 -19.94
CA TRP A 184 -4.35 -0.70 -18.96
C TRP A 184 -5.71 -0.36 -19.53
N ILE A 185 -6.78 -0.62 -18.78
CA ILE A 185 -8.16 -0.27 -19.17
C ILE A 185 -8.63 0.89 -18.31
N GLN A 186 -8.91 2.02 -18.95
CA GLN A 186 -9.35 3.23 -18.27
C GLN A 186 -10.84 3.21 -17.88
N CYS A 187 -11.18 4.09 -16.94
CA CYS A 187 -12.55 4.36 -16.51
C CYS A 187 -13.28 3.15 -15.91
N VAL A 188 -12.58 2.22 -15.27
CA VAL A 188 -13.23 1.09 -14.58
C VAL A 188 -13.94 1.62 -13.33
N GLY A 189 -15.27 1.48 -13.30
CA GLY A 189 -16.09 2.02 -12.21
C GLY A 189 -16.25 3.55 -12.22
N SER A 190 -15.94 4.23 -13.32
CA SER A 190 -16.11 5.68 -13.49
C SER A 190 -16.74 6.00 -14.85
N ARG A 191 -17.40 7.15 -14.97
CA ARG A 191 -18.13 7.56 -16.19
C ARG A 191 -19.10 6.46 -16.68
N ASP A 192 -19.69 5.74 -15.74
CA ASP A 192 -20.64 4.66 -16.00
C ASP A 192 -21.96 4.93 -15.26
N CYS A 193 -22.93 5.45 -16.00
CA CYS A 193 -24.25 5.75 -15.46
C CYS A 193 -25.03 4.50 -15.05
N LYS A 194 -24.74 3.31 -15.62
CA LYS A 194 -25.41 2.06 -15.23
C LYS A 194 -25.04 1.65 -13.80
N LEU A 195 -23.83 2.00 -13.36
CA LEU A 195 -23.33 1.77 -12.01
C LEU A 195 -23.67 2.91 -11.03
N GLY A 196 -24.45 3.91 -11.46
CA GLY A 196 -24.67 5.13 -10.67
C GLY A 196 -23.41 5.99 -10.48
N LYS A 197 -22.33 5.71 -11.22
CA LYS A 197 -21.01 6.37 -11.12
C LYS A 197 -20.74 7.23 -12.35
N GLY A 198 -21.61 8.21 -12.57
CA GLY A 198 -21.57 9.12 -13.71
C GLY A 198 -20.47 10.20 -13.66
N TYR A 199 -19.56 10.12 -12.70
CA TYR A 199 -18.46 11.08 -12.51
C TYR A 199 -17.12 10.52 -13.02
N CYS A 200 -16.15 11.42 -13.22
CA CYS A 200 -14.77 11.05 -13.52
C CYS A 200 -13.98 10.95 -12.21
N SER A 201 -13.15 9.92 -12.05
CA SER A 201 -12.29 9.76 -10.87
C SER A 201 -11.01 10.61 -10.90
N SER A 202 -10.92 11.58 -11.82
CA SER A 202 -9.84 12.58 -11.96
C SER A 202 -8.45 12.01 -12.27
N VAL A 203 -7.93 11.10 -11.43
CA VAL A 203 -6.52 10.69 -11.39
C VAL A 203 -6.19 9.48 -12.26
N CYS A 204 -7.19 8.72 -12.70
CA CYS A 204 -6.96 7.42 -13.32
C CYS A 204 -6.20 7.45 -14.64
N CYS A 205 -6.30 8.53 -15.41
CA CYS A 205 -5.46 8.72 -16.60
C CYS A 205 -3.99 8.89 -16.20
N MET A 206 -3.73 9.70 -15.17
CA MET A 206 -2.37 10.01 -14.75
C MET A 206 -1.66 8.84 -14.08
N TYR A 207 -2.32 8.13 -13.14
CA TYR A 207 -1.66 6.99 -12.51
C TYR A 207 -1.40 5.86 -13.52
N ALA A 208 -2.28 5.66 -14.53
CA ALA A 208 -2.07 4.60 -15.53
C ALA A 208 -0.88 4.91 -16.44
N ILE A 209 -0.74 6.18 -16.85
CA ILE A 209 0.46 6.63 -17.58
C ILE A 209 1.69 6.44 -16.69
N LYS A 210 1.62 6.84 -15.42
CA LYS A 210 2.73 6.69 -14.46
C LYS A 210 3.12 5.22 -14.27
N GLU A 211 2.17 4.34 -14.04
CA GLU A 211 2.37 2.90 -13.92
C GLU A 211 3.04 2.32 -15.18
N ALA A 212 2.57 2.70 -16.37
CA ALA A 212 3.16 2.25 -17.63
C ALA A 212 4.60 2.75 -17.82
N VAL A 213 4.88 4.00 -17.46
CA VAL A 213 6.23 4.58 -17.50
C VAL A 213 7.16 3.86 -16.52
N ILE A 214 6.75 3.70 -15.26
CA ILE A 214 7.57 3.02 -14.24
C ILE A 214 7.78 1.55 -14.61
N ALA A 215 6.76 0.86 -15.13
CA ALA A 215 6.91 -0.49 -15.64
C ALA A 215 7.95 -0.55 -16.77
N LYS A 216 7.94 0.43 -17.68
CA LYS A 216 8.94 0.53 -18.76
C LYS A 216 10.35 0.80 -18.22
N GLU A 217 10.48 1.64 -17.18
CA GLU A 217 11.77 1.91 -16.51
C GLU A 217 12.32 0.68 -15.78
N HIS A 218 11.47 -0.07 -15.08
CA HIS A 218 11.88 -1.28 -14.34
C HIS A 218 12.20 -2.46 -15.27
N MET A 219 11.45 -2.61 -16.37
CA MET A 219 11.54 -3.79 -17.25
C MET A 219 12.44 -3.55 -18.47
N GLY A 220 12.63 -2.29 -18.88
CA GLY A 220 13.44 -1.90 -20.02
C GLY A 220 12.98 -2.55 -21.33
N GLU A 221 13.88 -3.30 -21.96
CA GLU A 221 13.63 -4.05 -23.20
C GLU A 221 12.70 -5.25 -23.00
N ASN A 222 12.52 -5.75 -21.76
CA ASN A 222 11.63 -6.89 -21.51
C ASN A 222 10.15 -6.54 -21.71
N LEU A 223 9.79 -5.26 -21.59
CA LEU A 223 8.44 -4.78 -21.88
C LEU A 223 8.33 -4.39 -23.35
N ASN A 224 7.89 -5.35 -24.17
CA ASN A 224 7.69 -5.19 -25.60
C ASN A 224 6.55 -4.21 -25.92
N ASN A 225 5.47 -4.24 -25.13
CA ASN A 225 4.29 -3.43 -25.40
C ASN A 225 3.58 -2.99 -24.11
N ALA A 226 3.38 -1.69 -23.98
CA ALA A 226 2.50 -1.07 -22.99
C ALA A 226 1.37 -0.34 -23.74
N SER A 227 0.12 -0.76 -23.52
CA SER A 227 -1.05 -0.20 -24.20
C SER A 227 -2.09 0.32 -23.21
N ILE A 228 -2.51 1.58 -23.34
CA ILE A 228 -3.54 2.21 -22.51
C ILE A 228 -4.80 2.40 -23.36
N PHE A 229 -5.88 1.70 -22.97
CA PHE A 229 -7.19 1.78 -23.60
C PHE A 229 -8.07 2.82 -22.92
N TYR A 230 -8.48 3.84 -23.66
CA TYR A 230 -9.11 5.03 -23.08
C TYR A 230 -10.28 5.58 -23.92
N ILE A 231 -11.10 6.43 -23.29
CA ILE A 231 -12.16 7.21 -23.98
C ILE A 231 -11.63 8.62 -24.30
N ASP A 232 -11.21 9.33 -23.25
CA ASP A 232 -10.53 10.62 -23.31
C ASP A 232 -9.36 10.61 -22.31
N ILE A 233 -8.20 11.12 -22.71
CA ILE A 233 -7.07 11.35 -21.80
C ILE A 233 -7.31 12.66 -21.06
N ARG A 234 -7.22 12.63 -19.73
CA ARG A 234 -7.42 13.78 -18.86
C ARG A 234 -6.16 14.08 -18.05
N THR A 235 -5.33 14.95 -18.60
CA THR A 235 -4.00 15.36 -18.11
C THR A 235 -4.00 16.86 -17.74
N TYR A 236 -4.97 17.30 -16.94
CA TYR A 236 -5.28 18.73 -16.73
C TYR A 236 -4.41 19.45 -15.69
N GLY A 237 -3.51 18.74 -15.00
CA GLY A 237 -2.58 19.33 -14.03
C GLY A 237 -1.40 20.02 -14.71
N LYS A 238 -0.64 20.80 -13.92
CA LYS A 238 0.58 21.45 -14.41
C LYS A 238 1.57 20.38 -14.90
N ASP A 239 2.03 20.51 -16.14
CA ASP A 239 2.96 19.61 -16.82
C ASP A 239 2.46 18.16 -17.02
N PHE A 240 1.18 17.86 -16.74
CA PHE A 240 0.62 16.52 -16.93
C PHE A 240 0.51 16.16 -18.42
N ASP A 241 0.18 17.13 -19.25
CA ASP A 241 0.16 16.97 -20.71
C ASP A 241 1.56 16.66 -21.27
N LYS A 242 2.58 17.36 -20.77
CA LYS A 242 3.98 17.08 -21.10
C LYS A 242 4.40 15.66 -20.69
N TYR A 243 3.93 15.18 -19.52
CA TYR A 243 4.20 13.82 -19.08
C TYR A 243 3.54 12.78 -19.99
N TYR A 244 2.31 13.03 -20.44
CA TYR A 244 1.61 12.20 -21.42
C TYR A 244 2.33 12.18 -22.78
N GLU A 245 2.72 13.34 -23.32
CA GLU A 245 3.46 13.42 -24.58
C GLU A 245 4.82 12.72 -24.50
N LYS A 246 5.52 12.84 -23.37
CA LYS A 246 6.76 12.09 -23.12
C LYS A 246 6.51 10.58 -23.13
N ALA A 247 5.48 10.11 -22.42
CA ALA A 247 5.11 8.69 -22.38
C ALA A 247 4.81 8.13 -23.78
N LYS A 248 4.09 8.91 -24.59
CA LYS A 248 3.72 8.53 -25.95
C LYS A 248 4.91 8.55 -26.93
N ASN A 249 5.63 9.67 -26.99
CA ASN A 249 6.59 9.94 -28.06
C ASN A 249 8.00 9.42 -27.76
N GLU A 250 8.43 9.43 -26.49
CA GLU A 250 9.79 9.00 -26.11
C GLU A 250 9.83 7.55 -25.61
N LEU A 251 8.81 7.12 -24.86
CA LEU A 251 8.77 5.79 -24.23
C LEU A 251 7.96 4.76 -25.03
N GLY A 252 7.31 5.18 -26.12
CA GLY A 252 6.57 4.29 -27.02
C GLY A 252 5.32 3.65 -26.40
N ILE A 253 4.74 4.26 -25.36
CA ILE A 253 3.49 3.78 -24.77
C ILE A 253 2.35 4.03 -25.75
N ARG A 254 1.60 2.97 -26.08
CA ARG A 254 0.48 3.03 -27.03
C ARG A 254 -0.76 3.54 -26.34
N PHE A 255 -1.45 4.48 -26.97
CA PHE A 255 -2.73 5.00 -26.49
C PHE A 255 -3.81 4.64 -27.51
N ILE A 256 -4.76 3.81 -27.10
CA ILE A 256 -5.79 3.26 -27.98
C ILE A 256 -7.14 3.80 -27.53
N ARG A 257 -7.77 4.63 -28.39
CA ARG A 257 -9.03 5.28 -28.06
C ARG A 257 -10.21 4.33 -28.24
N GLN A 258 -10.39 3.41 -27.29
CA GLN A 258 -11.48 2.44 -27.29
C GLN A 258 -11.98 2.16 -25.89
N ARG A 259 -13.29 1.86 -25.78
CA ARG A 259 -13.88 1.28 -24.58
C ARG A 259 -14.05 -0.22 -24.81
N ASN A 260 -13.18 -1.02 -24.20
CA ASN A 260 -13.21 -2.48 -24.40
C ASN A 260 -14.53 -3.09 -23.94
N ALA A 261 -14.96 -4.14 -24.65
CA ALA A 261 -16.21 -4.83 -24.35
C ALA A 261 -16.02 -5.95 -23.32
N ASN A 262 -15.02 -6.82 -23.50
CA ASN A 262 -14.77 -7.97 -22.63
C ASN A 262 -13.33 -8.47 -22.76
N ILE A 263 -12.90 -9.25 -21.77
CA ILE A 263 -11.61 -9.96 -21.76
C ILE A 263 -11.87 -11.47 -21.83
N ARG A 264 -11.06 -12.17 -22.63
CA ARG A 264 -11.03 -13.65 -22.70
C ARG A 264 -9.65 -14.15 -22.27
N GLU A 265 -9.61 -15.17 -21.44
CA GLU A 265 -8.36 -15.83 -21.05
C GLU A 265 -8.12 -17.09 -21.89
N ASP A 266 -6.84 -17.40 -22.15
CA ASP A 266 -6.38 -18.70 -22.59
C ASP A 266 -6.21 -19.65 -21.40
N ALA A 267 -6.85 -20.82 -21.45
CA ALA A 267 -6.81 -21.79 -20.35
C ALA A 267 -5.43 -22.44 -20.14
N GLU A 268 -4.55 -22.47 -21.15
CA GLU A 268 -3.23 -23.09 -21.04
C GLU A 268 -2.16 -22.08 -20.62
N THR A 269 -2.17 -20.90 -21.24
CA THR A 269 -1.11 -19.89 -21.05
C THR A 269 -1.46 -18.83 -20.01
N HIS A 270 -2.73 -18.72 -19.62
CA HIS A 270 -3.29 -17.63 -18.83
C HIS A 270 -3.11 -16.23 -19.48
N ASN A 271 -2.87 -16.18 -20.80
CA ASN A 271 -2.79 -14.93 -21.53
C ASN A 271 -4.19 -14.37 -21.80
N LEU A 272 -4.27 -13.06 -21.97
CA LEU A 272 -5.51 -12.30 -22.01
C LEU A 272 -5.70 -11.68 -23.39
N PHE A 273 -6.84 -11.95 -24.01
CA PHE A 273 -7.21 -11.43 -25.31
C PHE A 273 -8.20 -10.27 -25.16
N LEU A 274 -7.85 -9.13 -25.74
CA LEU A 274 -8.66 -7.92 -25.77
C LEU A 274 -9.12 -7.68 -27.21
N LYS A 275 -10.44 -7.65 -27.40
CA LYS A 275 -11.06 -7.25 -28.67
C LYS A 275 -11.35 -5.75 -28.65
N TYR A 276 -10.90 -5.06 -29.69
CA TYR A 276 -11.16 -3.63 -29.88
C TYR A 276 -11.12 -3.26 -31.36
N GLU A 277 -11.72 -2.13 -31.70
CA GLU A 277 -11.67 -1.57 -33.04
C GLU A 277 -10.40 -0.74 -33.21
N ASN A 278 -9.57 -1.06 -34.21
CA ASN A 278 -8.36 -0.31 -34.49
C ASN A 278 -8.67 1.05 -35.15
N GLU A 279 -7.65 1.87 -35.42
CA GLU A 279 -7.84 3.18 -36.07
C GLU A 279 -8.44 3.09 -37.49
N ASP A 280 -8.27 1.94 -38.16
CA ASP A 280 -8.85 1.65 -39.48
C ASP A 280 -10.32 1.16 -39.42
N GLY A 281 -10.93 1.10 -38.24
CA GLY A 281 -12.28 0.59 -38.05
C GLY A 281 -12.41 -0.94 -38.13
N LYS A 282 -11.29 -1.68 -38.09
CA LYS A 282 -11.27 -3.14 -38.10
C LYS A 282 -11.25 -3.69 -36.68
N LEU A 283 -12.14 -4.65 -36.42
CA LEU A 283 -12.14 -5.40 -35.17
C LEU A 283 -10.88 -6.27 -35.10
N THR A 284 -10.02 -5.99 -34.12
CA THR A 284 -8.76 -6.69 -33.87
C THR A 284 -8.81 -7.35 -32.50
N GLU A 285 -8.23 -8.54 -32.37
CA GLU A 285 -7.98 -9.19 -31.10
C GLU A 285 -6.46 -9.16 -30.85
N GLU A 286 -6.03 -8.57 -29.73
CA GLU A 286 -4.62 -8.53 -29.32
C GLU A 286 -4.43 -9.29 -28.01
N GLU A 287 -3.34 -10.05 -27.93
CA GLU A 287 -2.93 -10.83 -26.77
C GLU A 287 -2.01 -10.02 -25.84
N PHE A 288 -2.29 -10.10 -24.53
CA PHE A 288 -1.55 -9.47 -23.45
C PHE A 288 -1.24 -10.48 -22.34
N ASP A 289 -0.10 -10.33 -21.68
CA ASP A 289 0.31 -11.23 -20.59
C ASP A 289 -0.28 -10.81 -19.24
N LEU A 290 -0.60 -9.51 -19.10
CA LEU A 290 -1.17 -8.88 -17.91
C LEU A 290 -2.13 -7.74 -18.31
N VAL A 291 -3.26 -7.63 -17.62
CA VAL A 291 -4.20 -6.51 -17.79
C VAL A 291 -4.42 -5.81 -16.46
N VAL A 292 -4.30 -4.49 -16.46
CA VAL A 292 -4.49 -3.61 -15.31
C VAL A 292 -5.79 -2.84 -15.47
N LEU A 293 -6.68 -2.95 -14.49
CA LEU A 293 -7.95 -2.24 -14.43
C LEU A 293 -7.76 -0.93 -13.65
N SER A 294 -7.81 0.20 -14.37
CA SER A 294 -7.71 1.53 -13.77
C SER A 294 -9.02 1.89 -13.06
N ILE A 295 -9.12 1.50 -11.79
CA ILE A 295 -10.29 1.67 -10.94
C ILE A 295 -10.47 3.11 -10.42
N GLY A 296 -11.72 3.53 -10.34
CA GLY A 296 -12.11 4.84 -9.81
C GLY A 296 -12.16 4.91 -8.28
N PHE A 297 -12.41 6.12 -7.77
CA PHE A 297 -12.71 6.36 -6.36
C PHE A 297 -14.21 6.23 -6.07
N SER A 298 -14.54 5.86 -4.84
CA SER A 298 -15.89 5.82 -4.28
C SER A 298 -15.82 6.16 -2.79
N PRO A 299 -16.81 6.88 -2.22
CA PRO A 299 -16.88 7.06 -0.77
C PRO A 299 -16.94 5.71 -0.04
N SER A 300 -16.27 5.61 1.11
CA SER A 300 -16.37 4.43 1.99
C SER A 300 -17.68 4.43 2.77
N GLU A 301 -18.18 3.24 3.15
CA GLU A 301 -19.40 3.11 3.96
C GLU A 301 -19.24 3.83 5.31
N ASP A 302 -18.09 3.67 5.97
CA ASP A 302 -17.76 4.35 7.22
C ASP A 302 -17.78 5.88 7.08
N SER A 303 -17.32 6.42 5.94
CA SER A 303 -17.34 7.87 5.70
C SER A 303 -18.77 8.38 5.55
N ILE A 304 -19.65 7.61 4.90
CA ILE A 304 -21.07 7.93 4.76
C ILE A 304 -21.76 7.87 6.12
N GLU A 305 -21.49 6.83 6.93
CA GLU A 305 -22.02 6.72 8.28
C GLU A 305 -21.57 7.89 9.17
N LEU A 306 -20.29 8.26 9.09
CA LEU A 306 -19.74 9.40 9.81
C LEU A 306 -20.43 10.71 9.40
N ALA A 307 -20.64 10.94 8.09
CA ALA A 307 -21.34 12.11 7.60
C ALA A 307 -22.79 12.17 8.13
N ASN A 308 -23.49 11.03 8.17
CA ASN A 308 -24.84 10.94 8.72
C ASN A 308 -24.87 11.25 10.23
N LYS A 309 -23.94 10.67 11.01
CA LYS A 309 -23.78 10.96 12.45
C LYS A 309 -23.50 12.43 12.72
N LEU A 310 -22.75 13.09 11.84
CA LEU A 310 -22.44 14.51 11.93
C LEU A 310 -23.51 15.43 11.31
N SER A 311 -24.53 14.86 10.66
CA SER A 311 -25.60 15.56 9.94
C SER A 311 -25.06 16.48 8.84
N ILE A 312 -24.16 15.94 8.01
CA ILE A 312 -23.54 16.62 6.86
C ILE A 312 -24.26 16.21 5.58
N GLU A 313 -24.55 17.17 4.71
CA GLU A 313 -25.17 16.89 3.42
C GLU A 313 -24.22 16.19 2.45
N LEU A 314 -24.72 15.12 1.82
CA LEU A 314 -24.04 14.43 0.73
C LEU A 314 -24.70 14.73 -0.62
N ASN A 315 -23.94 14.65 -1.70
CA ASN A 315 -24.47 14.75 -3.05
C ASN A 315 -25.05 13.40 -3.54
N LYS A 316 -25.60 13.37 -4.77
CA LYS A 316 -26.20 12.16 -5.37
C LYS A 316 -25.26 10.96 -5.52
N TYR A 317 -23.96 11.15 -5.35
CA TYR A 317 -22.92 10.13 -5.44
C TYR A 317 -22.28 9.83 -4.07
N ASN A 318 -22.89 10.31 -2.98
CA ASN A 318 -22.44 10.15 -1.59
C ASN A 318 -21.12 10.86 -1.22
N PHE A 319 -20.61 11.78 -2.06
CA PHE A 319 -19.53 12.68 -1.64
C PHE A 319 -20.10 13.86 -0.85
N VAL A 320 -19.27 14.46 0.01
CA VAL A 320 -19.68 15.64 0.79
C VAL A 320 -20.04 16.80 -0.15
N LYS A 321 -21.22 17.37 0.05
CA LYS A 321 -21.68 18.52 -0.72
C LYS A 321 -21.05 19.80 -0.14
N THR A 322 -20.40 20.56 -1.02
CA THR A 322 -19.78 21.85 -0.69
C THR A 322 -20.33 22.96 -1.60
N ASP A 323 -20.15 24.21 -1.20
CA ASP A 323 -20.52 25.40 -1.98
C ASP A 323 -19.35 25.83 -2.88
N GLU A 324 -19.63 26.46 -4.03
CA GLU A 324 -18.63 26.97 -4.97
C GLU A 324 -17.72 28.04 -4.35
N PHE A 325 -18.27 28.91 -3.50
CA PHE A 325 -17.51 29.95 -2.79
C PHE A 325 -16.87 29.43 -1.49
N ASN A 326 -17.33 28.29 -0.98
CA ASN A 326 -16.82 27.68 0.26
C ASN A 326 -16.50 26.19 0.05
N PRO A 327 -15.54 25.83 -0.83
CA PRO A 327 -15.28 24.45 -1.22
C PRO A 327 -14.67 23.58 -0.10
N LEU A 328 -14.24 24.20 1.00
CA LEU A 328 -13.61 23.54 2.15
C LEU A 328 -14.58 23.36 3.33
N GLN A 329 -15.78 23.95 3.25
CA GLN A 329 -16.78 23.91 4.32
C GLN A 329 -17.87 22.91 3.98
N THR A 330 -18.30 22.16 5.00
CA THR A 330 -19.48 21.30 4.90
C THR A 330 -20.75 22.11 5.15
N SER A 331 -21.92 21.46 5.06
CA SER A 331 -23.19 22.06 5.47
C SER A 331 -23.26 22.43 6.96
N ARG A 332 -22.35 21.89 7.79
CA ARG A 332 -22.29 22.16 9.23
C ARG A 332 -21.15 23.12 9.57
N LYS A 333 -21.51 24.24 10.19
CA LYS A 333 -20.54 25.25 10.64
C LYS A 333 -19.54 24.64 11.63
N GLY A 334 -18.25 24.95 11.44
CA GLY A 334 -17.16 24.41 12.25
C GLY A 334 -16.71 23.00 11.84
N VAL A 335 -17.31 22.42 10.78
CA VAL A 335 -16.87 21.16 10.19
C VAL A 335 -16.40 21.39 8.76
N PHE A 336 -15.15 21.01 8.50
CA PHE A 336 -14.45 21.19 7.23
C PHE A 336 -14.17 19.85 6.56
N ILE A 337 -13.87 19.88 5.26
CA ILE A 337 -13.61 18.69 4.45
C ILE A 337 -12.44 18.94 3.49
N ALA A 338 -11.50 18.00 3.44
CA ALA A 338 -10.42 17.97 2.43
C ALA A 338 -10.24 16.56 1.86
N GLY A 339 -9.70 16.52 0.63
CA GLY A 339 -9.29 15.27 0.00
C GLY A 339 -10.42 14.54 -0.71
N ASN A 340 -10.29 13.23 -0.85
CA ASN A 340 -11.13 12.45 -1.76
C ASN A 340 -12.59 12.25 -1.30
N PHE A 341 -12.91 12.43 -0.01
CA PHE A 341 -14.31 12.34 0.44
C PHE A 341 -15.17 13.53 -0.04
N GLN A 342 -14.54 14.68 -0.32
CA GLN A 342 -15.20 15.80 -1.00
C GLN A 342 -15.43 15.51 -2.49
N GLY A 343 -14.55 14.73 -3.11
CA GLY A 343 -14.62 14.35 -4.51
C GLY A 343 -13.25 13.86 -5.04
N PRO A 344 -13.22 13.08 -6.13
CA PRO A 344 -11.98 12.53 -6.70
C PRO A 344 -10.96 13.63 -7.06
N LYS A 345 -9.73 13.54 -6.54
CA LYS A 345 -8.64 14.46 -6.80
C LYS A 345 -7.26 13.83 -6.56
N ASP A 346 -6.21 14.56 -6.93
CA ASP A 346 -4.83 14.14 -6.74
C ASP A 346 -4.23 14.61 -5.39
N ILE A 347 -2.97 14.21 -5.16
CA ILE A 347 -2.23 14.54 -3.94
C ILE A 347 -1.98 16.06 -3.84
N PRO A 348 -1.45 16.75 -4.86
CA PRO A 348 -1.26 18.21 -4.82
C PRO A 348 -2.52 18.99 -4.44
N GLU A 349 -3.66 18.67 -5.07
CA GLU A 349 -4.93 19.33 -4.76
C GLU A 349 -5.38 19.05 -3.33
N THR A 350 -5.22 17.81 -2.86
CA THR A 350 -5.54 17.41 -1.47
C THR A 350 -4.69 18.16 -0.45
N VAL A 351 -3.39 18.31 -0.69
CA VAL A 351 -2.47 19.05 0.17
C VAL A 351 -2.80 20.54 0.19
N ALA A 352 -3.12 21.12 -0.98
CA ALA A 352 -3.54 22.51 -1.07
C ALA A 352 -4.84 22.77 -0.29
N GLN A 353 -5.85 21.90 -0.43
CA GLN A 353 -7.10 21.99 0.33
C GLN A 353 -6.85 21.90 1.84
N SER A 354 -6.06 20.92 2.27
CA SER A 354 -5.72 20.71 3.69
C SER A 354 -5.02 21.94 4.29
N SER A 355 -4.13 22.57 3.52
CA SER A 355 -3.45 23.82 3.92
C SER A 355 -4.44 24.98 4.06
N GLY A 356 -5.39 25.10 3.13
CA GLY A 356 -6.49 26.08 3.21
C GLY A 356 -7.37 25.88 4.44
N ILE A 357 -7.64 24.62 4.82
CA ILE A 357 -8.39 24.32 6.05
C ILE A 357 -7.62 24.75 7.28
N GLY A 358 -6.30 24.53 7.34
CA GLY A 358 -5.48 25.02 8.45
C GLY A 358 -5.68 26.52 8.71
N SER A 359 -5.78 27.32 7.66
CA SER A 359 -6.11 28.75 7.74
C SER A 359 -7.52 28.99 8.28
N LYS A 360 -8.54 28.30 7.75
CA LYS A 360 -9.94 28.44 8.19
C LYS A 360 -10.20 27.98 9.63
N VAL A 361 -9.53 26.92 10.06
CA VAL A 361 -9.57 26.47 11.45
C VAL A 361 -8.86 27.47 12.35
N GLY A 362 -7.72 28.02 11.93
CA GLY A 362 -7.02 29.07 12.65
C GLY A 362 -7.86 30.34 12.84
N GLU A 363 -8.72 30.68 11.87
CA GLU A 363 -9.68 31.79 11.97
C GLU A 363 -10.69 31.56 13.12
N ILE A 364 -11.21 30.33 13.25
CA ILE A 364 -12.19 29.97 14.29
C ILE A 364 -11.52 29.86 15.66
N LEU A 365 -10.32 29.27 15.73
CA LEU A 365 -9.61 28.99 16.98
C LEU A 365 -8.67 30.11 17.41
N LYS A 366 -8.79 31.31 16.83
CA LYS A 366 -7.90 32.46 17.09
C LYS A 366 -7.80 32.79 18.59
N ASP A 367 -8.89 32.66 19.34
CA ASP A 367 -8.97 33.05 20.75
C ASP A 367 -8.33 31.99 21.67
N ALA A 368 -8.22 30.75 21.19
CA ALA A 368 -7.58 29.62 21.89
C ALA A 368 -6.14 29.37 21.41
N ARG A 369 -5.54 30.31 20.67
CA ARG A 369 -4.19 30.13 20.16
C ARG A 369 -3.20 30.05 21.32
N TRP A 370 -2.29 29.07 21.25
CA TRP A 370 -1.24 28.81 22.24
C TRP A 370 -1.68 28.24 23.59
N THR A 371 -2.98 27.97 23.82
CA THR A 371 -3.45 27.44 25.11
C THR A 371 -2.96 26.02 25.38
N GLU A 372 -2.77 25.21 24.33
CA GLU A 372 -2.35 23.80 24.41
C GLU A 372 -0.94 23.56 23.86
N THR A 373 -0.15 24.63 23.65
CA THR A 373 1.19 24.50 23.08
C THR A 373 2.18 23.99 24.12
N LYS A 374 2.74 22.80 23.90
CA LYS A 374 3.87 22.27 24.67
C LYS A 374 5.16 22.93 24.19
N LYS A 375 5.98 23.42 25.13
CA LYS A 375 7.33 23.89 24.80
C LYS A 375 8.15 22.69 24.34
N LYS A 376 8.76 22.77 23.15
CA LYS A 376 9.63 21.71 22.66
C LYS A 376 10.84 21.60 23.57
N GLU A 377 10.98 20.48 24.25
CA GLU A 377 12.16 20.15 25.02
C GLU A 377 13.21 19.62 24.04
N TYR A 378 14.34 20.31 23.97
CA TYR A 378 15.50 19.86 23.21
C TYR A 378 16.38 19.00 24.12
N VAL A 379 17.06 18.03 23.53
CA VAL A 379 18.07 17.24 24.23
C VAL A 379 19.16 18.22 24.73
N PRO A 380 19.65 18.10 25.97
CA PRO A 380 20.70 18.97 26.48
C PRO A 380 21.91 18.98 25.54
N GLU A 381 22.39 20.17 25.19
CA GLU A 381 23.62 20.32 24.40
C GLU A 381 24.82 19.82 25.22
N ILE A 382 25.73 19.11 24.54
CA ILE A 382 26.97 18.62 25.14
C ILE A 382 28.03 19.69 24.92
N ASP A 383 28.75 20.08 25.97
CA ASP A 383 29.91 20.96 25.84
C ASP A 383 31.07 20.20 25.19
N VAL A 384 31.38 20.55 23.95
CA VAL A 384 32.46 19.98 23.14
C VAL A 384 33.66 20.92 23.01
N ALA A 385 33.71 22.02 23.79
CA ALA A 385 34.82 22.95 23.75
C ALA A 385 36.16 22.27 24.07
N GLY A 386 37.15 22.44 23.18
CA GLY A 386 38.48 21.85 23.32
C GLY A 386 38.59 20.37 22.96
N GLN A 387 37.51 19.74 22.46
CA GLN A 387 37.54 18.38 21.92
C GLN A 387 37.86 18.41 20.42
N GLU A 388 38.63 17.44 19.94
CA GLU A 388 38.82 17.23 18.50
C GLU A 388 37.48 16.84 17.84
N PRO A 389 37.11 17.39 16.67
CA PRO A 389 35.90 17.01 15.96
C PRO A 389 35.85 15.50 15.70
N ARG A 390 34.65 14.91 15.83
CA ARG A 390 34.40 13.49 15.61
C ARG A 390 33.23 13.33 14.65
N LEU A 391 33.52 13.18 13.36
CA LEU A 391 32.49 13.17 12.32
C LEU A 391 32.01 11.74 12.05
N GLY A 392 30.70 11.57 11.97
CA GLY A 392 30.06 10.37 11.42
C GLY A 392 29.49 10.66 10.03
N VAL A 393 29.78 9.80 9.06
CA VAL A 393 29.30 9.94 7.69
C VAL A 393 28.33 8.80 7.37
N PHE A 394 27.06 9.12 7.15
CA PHE A 394 26.02 8.15 6.84
C PHE A 394 25.60 8.30 5.37
N ILE A 395 25.92 7.31 4.55
CA ILE A 395 25.77 7.40 3.09
C ILE A 395 24.57 6.56 2.65
N CYS A 396 23.62 7.21 1.99
CA CYS A 396 22.40 6.57 1.49
C CYS A 396 22.65 5.89 0.14
N ARG A 397 22.28 4.62 -0.01
CA ARG A 397 22.35 3.88 -1.31
C ARG A 397 21.06 3.94 -2.13
N CYS A 398 19.90 4.23 -1.52
CA CYS A 398 18.54 4.28 -2.09
C CYS A 398 18.39 3.89 -3.58
N GLY A 399 18.40 2.58 -3.85
CA GLY A 399 18.04 1.97 -5.13
C GLY A 399 18.62 2.66 -6.38
N ILE A 400 17.78 2.81 -7.40
CA ILE A 400 18.16 3.47 -8.66
C ILE A 400 18.38 4.98 -8.51
N ASN A 401 17.91 5.60 -7.42
CA ASN A 401 17.99 7.05 -7.26
C ASN A 401 19.42 7.51 -6.96
N ILE A 402 20.18 6.71 -6.18
CA ILE A 402 21.57 7.02 -5.82
C ILE A 402 22.51 5.93 -6.34
N GLY A 403 22.26 4.68 -5.99
CA GLY A 403 23.14 3.56 -6.31
C GLY A 403 23.32 3.27 -7.80
N ALA A 404 22.42 3.74 -8.68
CA ALA A 404 22.61 3.62 -10.14
C ALA A 404 23.56 4.68 -10.73
N TYR A 405 23.83 5.77 -10.00
CA TYR A 405 24.64 6.90 -10.48
C TYR A 405 25.95 7.08 -9.72
N VAL A 406 26.02 6.59 -8.47
CA VAL A 406 27.16 6.76 -7.57
C VAL A 406 27.62 5.39 -7.08
N ASN A 407 28.93 5.13 -7.16
CA ASN A 407 29.56 3.96 -6.54
C ASN A 407 29.64 4.15 -5.01
N VAL A 408 28.55 3.88 -4.31
CA VAL A 408 28.45 4.13 -2.86
C VAL A 408 29.52 3.41 -2.04
N PRO A 409 29.89 2.14 -2.31
CA PRO A 409 31.02 1.50 -1.64
C PRO A 409 32.34 2.28 -1.73
N GLU A 410 32.63 2.89 -2.87
CA GLU A 410 33.85 3.69 -3.05
C GLU A 410 33.77 5.02 -2.28
N VAL A 411 32.58 5.64 -2.21
CA VAL A 411 32.35 6.84 -1.39
C VAL A 411 32.53 6.53 0.10
N VAL A 412 32.09 5.36 0.55
CA VAL A 412 32.29 4.89 1.93
C VAL A 412 33.78 4.78 2.23
N GLU A 413 34.55 4.11 1.36
CA GLU A 413 36.00 3.96 1.56
C GLU A 413 36.73 5.31 1.52
N TYR A 414 36.35 6.20 0.60
CA TYR A 414 36.88 7.56 0.55
C TYR A 414 36.59 8.34 1.83
N ALA A 415 35.34 8.30 2.32
CA ALA A 415 34.93 9.03 3.52
C ALA A 415 35.72 8.62 4.77
N LYS A 416 36.10 7.34 4.88
CA LYS A 416 36.95 6.84 5.99
C LYS A 416 38.34 7.48 6.03
N THR A 417 38.83 8.01 4.91
CA THR A 417 40.16 8.66 4.83
C THR A 417 40.16 10.13 5.23
N LEU A 418 38.97 10.73 5.40
CA LEU A 418 38.85 12.15 5.69
C LEU A 418 39.24 12.45 7.15
N PRO A 419 39.88 13.60 7.41
CA PRO A 419 40.26 13.99 8.76
C PRO A 419 39.04 14.05 9.66
N ASN A 420 39.21 13.65 10.92
CA ASN A 420 38.19 13.67 11.96
C ASN A 420 36.99 12.73 11.74
N VAL A 421 36.92 11.97 10.63
CA VAL A 421 35.86 10.96 10.43
C VAL A 421 36.17 9.71 11.25
N VAL A 422 35.33 9.43 12.25
CA VAL A 422 35.51 8.30 13.17
C VAL A 422 34.52 7.17 12.92
N TYR A 423 33.49 7.42 12.13
CA TYR A 423 32.48 6.43 11.78
C TYR A 423 31.96 6.70 10.36
N VAL A 424 31.84 5.64 9.55
CA VAL A 424 31.20 5.70 8.24
C VAL A 424 30.30 4.49 8.11
N GLU A 425 29.05 4.73 7.74
CA GLU A 425 28.06 3.68 7.53
C GLU A 425 27.31 3.91 6.23
N GLU A 426 27.03 2.81 5.56
CA GLU A 426 26.20 2.77 4.39
C GLU A 426 24.83 2.21 4.75
N ASN A 427 23.78 2.95 4.40
CA ASN A 427 22.39 2.56 4.68
C ASN A 427 21.54 2.64 3.41
N ILE A 428 20.52 1.80 3.30
CA ILE A 428 19.66 1.77 2.11
C ILE A 428 18.75 3.00 2.09
N TYR A 429 18.15 3.37 3.24
CA TYR A 429 17.19 4.47 3.35
C TYR A 429 17.49 5.37 4.55
N THR A 430 18.47 6.27 4.43
CA THR A 430 18.82 7.19 5.53
C THR A 430 17.64 8.03 6.04
N CYS A 431 16.63 8.29 5.21
CA CYS A 431 15.44 9.03 5.59
C CYS A 431 14.40 8.21 6.38
N SER A 432 14.54 6.89 6.48
CA SER A 432 13.56 6.03 7.17
C SER A 432 13.66 6.18 8.69
N ALA A 433 12.53 6.01 9.39
CA ALA A 433 12.47 6.25 10.84
C ALA A 433 13.38 5.30 11.63
N ASP A 434 13.47 4.04 11.21
CA ASP A 434 14.39 3.03 11.74
C ASP A 434 15.85 3.45 11.57
N THR A 435 16.24 3.91 10.37
CA THR A 435 17.61 4.40 10.15
C THR A 435 17.89 5.67 10.96
N GLN A 436 16.89 6.54 11.17
CA GLN A 436 17.05 7.72 12.04
C GLN A 436 17.30 7.35 13.50
N GLU A 437 16.68 6.29 14.03
CA GLU A 437 16.99 5.77 15.37
C GLU A 437 18.39 5.16 15.42
N ILE A 438 18.79 4.37 14.40
CA ILE A 438 20.16 3.83 14.30
C ILE A 438 21.19 4.97 14.30
N ILE A 439 20.95 6.05 13.54
CA ILE A 439 21.84 7.22 13.52
C ILE A 439 21.94 7.85 14.92
N LYS A 440 20.82 8.00 15.65
CA LYS A 440 20.85 8.53 17.03
C LYS A 440 21.67 7.64 17.96
N ASP A 441 21.56 6.34 17.83
CA ASP A 441 22.31 5.38 18.64
C ASP A 441 23.81 5.41 18.29
N ARG A 442 24.15 5.48 17.00
CA ARG A 442 25.54 5.63 16.54
C ARG A 442 26.17 6.94 16.97
N ILE A 443 25.43 8.04 16.98
CA ILE A 443 25.89 9.34 17.52
C ILE A 443 26.29 9.18 18.99
N LYS A 444 25.48 8.50 19.80
CA LYS A 444 25.79 8.25 21.22
C LYS A 444 26.97 7.29 21.39
N GLU A 445 26.98 6.19 20.65
CA GLU A 445 27.98 5.13 20.74
C GLU A 445 29.38 5.64 20.35
N HIS A 446 29.48 6.37 19.24
CA HIS A 446 30.75 6.86 18.71
C HIS A 446 31.13 8.26 19.19
N LYS A 447 30.26 8.92 19.98
CA LYS A 447 30.43 10.30 20.46
C LYS A 447 30.72 11.24 19.29
N LEU A 448 29.80 11.24 18.33
CA LEU A 448 29.85 12.06 17.12
C LEU A 448 29.43 13.50 17.39
#